data_AF-A0ABD0JWF8-F1
#
_entry.id   AF-A0ABD0JWF8-F1
#
_cell.length_a   1.000
_cell.length_b   1.000
_cell.length_c   1.000
_cell.angle_alpha   90.00
_cell.angle_beta   90.00
_cell.angle_gamma   90.00
#
_symmetry.space_group_name_H-M   'P 1'
#
loop_
_entity.id
_entity.type
_entity.pdbx_description
1 polymer ?
#
loop_
_entity_poly.entity_id
_entity_poly.type
_entity_poly.pdbx_seq_one_letter_code
_entity_poly.pdbx_strand_id
1 'polypeptide(L)'
;IDAAARENPSSSNGVRMSVLWMLLFFAFSQWNSYCLGEPVTDCPQLVTEGESFTCECKSPTGDPSCRLSWPGHTEGPVLNIPRVRREKNGFICQMDCNGTPTTKTVTLNIACKLLCFHVGMIIIQFRRKKRKRKKCSEVMMS
;
A
#
# COMPACT_ATOMS: atom_id res chain seq x y z
N ILE A 1 -29.56 -10.48 -31.13
CA ILE A 1 -29.87 -10.40 -32.57
C ILE A 1 -30.70 -9.13 -32.75
N ASP A 2 -30.22 -8.03 -33.29
CA ASP A 2 -29.01 -7.70 -34.05
C ASP A 2 -28.82 -6.16 -34.03
N ALA A 3 -27.57 -5.70 -34.13
CA ALA A 3 -27.21 -4.49 -34.90
C ALA A 3 -25.68 -4.34 -34.94
N ALA A 4 -25.00 -5.30 -35.57
CA ALA A 4 -23.61 -5.12 -36.00
C ALA A 4 -23.62 -4.41 -37.36
N ALA A 5 -23.44 -3.09 -37.33
CA ALA A 5 -23.17 -2.32 -38.54
C ALA A 5 -21.75 -2.65 -39.03
N ARG A 6 -21.69 -2.96 -40.32
CA ARG A 6 -20.57 -3.52 -41.07
C ARG A 6 -19.88 -2.38 -41.82
N GLU A 7 -18.60 -2.16 -41.59
CA GLU A 7 -17.76 -1.41 -42.53
C GLU A 7 -16.53 -2.24 -42.88
N ASN A 8 -16.52 -2.75 -44.12
CA ASN A 8 -15.34 -3.28 -44.79
C ASN A 8 -14.54 -2.11 -45.36
N PRO A 9 -13.20 -2.02 -45.20
CA PRO A 9 -12.38 -1.24 -46.09
C PRO A 9 -11.85 -2.13 -47.21
N SER A 10 -12.48 -2.01 -48.38
CA SER A 10 -11.87 -2.41 -49.65
C SER A 10 -11.17 -1.20 -50.26
N SER A 11 -10.11 -1.49 -51.02
CA SER A 11 -9.51 -0.62 -52.04
C SER A 11 -8.45 0.38 -51.57
N SER A 12 -7.21 -0.08 -51.78
CA SER A 12 -6.09 0.66 -52.37
C SER A 12 -6.38 2.09 -52.80
N ASN A 13 -5.74 3.06 -52.15
CA ASN A 13 -5.09 4.20 -52.79
C ASN A 13 -4.08 4.80 -51.80
N GLY A 14 -2.87 5.08 -52.27
CA GLY A 14 -1.74 5.52 -51.46
C GLY A 14 -2.06 6.78 -50.66
N VAL A 15 -2.40 6.61 -49.38
CA VAL A 15 -2.53 7.71 -48.45
C VAL A 15 -1.12 8.15 -48.10
N ARG A 16 -0.65 9.25 -48.70
CA ARG A 16 0.40 10.08 -48.09
C ARG A 16 -0.18 10.58 -46.76
N MET A 17 -0.09 9.74 -45.72
CA MET A 17 -0.47 10.12 -44.37
C MET A 17 0.46 11.26 -43.96
N SER A 18 -0.12 12.45 -43.84
CA SER A 18 0.60 13.61 -43.34
C SER A 18 1.18 13.25 -41.96
N VAL A 19 2.45 13.59 -41.73
CA VAL A 19 3.12 13.39 -40.44
C VAL A 19 2.30 14.05 -39.32
N LEU A 20 1.59 15.13 -39.63
CA LEU A 20 0.66 15.79 -38.72
C LEU A 20 -0.50 14.87 -38.28
N TRP A 21 -1.02 14.03 -39.17
CA TRP A 21 -2.10 13.08 -38.89
C TRP A 21 -1.59 11.89 -38.05
N MET A 22 -0.37 11.40 -38.32
CA MET A 22 0.27 10.40 -37.45
C MET A 22 0.54 10.97 -36.05
N LEU A 23 1.03 12.21 -35.94
CA LEU A 23 1.29 12.85 -34.66
C LEU A 23 0.01 13.10 -33.85
N LEU A 24 -1.10 13.45 -34.52
CA LEU A 24 -2.40 13.58 -33.87
C LEU A 24 -2.95 12.23 -33.39
N PHE A 25 -2.81 11.16 -34.18
CA PHE A 25 -3.18 9.80 -33.74
C PHE A 25 -2.33 9.32 -32.57
N PHE A 26 -1.02 9.59 -32.58
CA PHE A 26 -0.12 9.26 -31.46
C PHE A 26 -0.44 10.09 -30.22
N ALA A 27 -0.71 11.39 -30.34
CA ALA A 27 -1.10 12.23 -29.20
C ALA A 27 -2.43 11.82 -28.57
N PHE A 28 -3.42 11.42 -29.38
CA PHE A 28 -4.73 10.96 -28.86
C PHE A 28 -4.65 9.56 -28.25
N SER A 29 -3.84 8.66 -28.82
CA SER A 29 -3.65 7.29 -28.28
C SER A 29 -2.82 7.29 -26.98
N GLN A 30 -1.94 8.27 -26.83
CA GLN A 30 -1.12 8.41 -25.64
C GLN A 30 -1.91 9.03 -24.47
N TRP A 31 -3.04 9.74 -24.73
CA TRP A 31 -3.84 10.48 -23.72
C TRP A 31 -4.58 9.62 -22.69
N ASN A 32 -4.59 8.30 -22.86
CA ASN A 32 -5.22 7.36 -21.93
C ASN A 32 -4.25 6.72 -20.92
N SER A 33 -2.95 7.02 -20.98
CA SER A 33 -1.92 6.19 -20.31
C SER A 33 -1.20 6.85 -19.13
N TYR A 34 -1.56 8.07 -18.75
CA TYR A 34 -0.98 8.76 -17.59
C TYR A 34 -2.07 8.99 -16.56
N CYS A 35 -1.97 8.21 -15.49
CA CYS A 35 -2.44 8.47 -14.11
C CYS A 35 -2.88 7.18 -13.38
N LEU A 36 -2.64 5.99 -13.91
CA LEU A 36 -2.65 4.76 -13.09
C LEU A 36 -1.34 4.67 -12.32
N GLY A 37 -1.19 5.52 -11.29
CA GLY A 37 -0.09 5.39 -10.34
C GLY A 37 -0.11 4.03 -9.63
N GLU A 38 0.98 3.71 -8.95
CA GLU A 38 1.02 2.50 -8.10
C GLU A 38 -0.01 2.59 -6.96
N PRO A 39 -0.54 1.45 -6.48
CA PRO A 39 -1.44 1.45 -5.33
C PRO A 39 -0.74 2.01 -4.08
N VAL A 40 -1.51 2.71 -3.25
CA VAL A 40 -1.05 3.30 -1.99
C VAL A 40 -1.50 2.42 -0.83
N THR A 41 -0.69 2.30 0.22
CA THR A 41 -1.00 1.46 1.38
C THR A 41 -0.79 2.21 2.69
N ASP A 42 -1.72 2.05 3.64
CA ASP A 42 -1.65 2.64 4.98
C ASP A 42 -1.05 1.67 6.02
N CYS A 43 -0.20 0.76 5.58
CA CYS A 43 0.42 -0.22 6.46
C CYS A 43 1.43 0.43 7.43
N PRO A 44 1.46 0.02 8.70
CA PRO A 44 2.48 0.47 9.64
C PRO A 44 3.87 -0.02 9.20
N GLN A 45 4.86 0.87 9.23
CA GLN A 45 6.24 0.53 8.87
C GLN A 45 6.91 -0.36 9.93
N LEU A 46 6.57 -0.17 11.22
CA LEU A 46 7.11 -0.91 12.35
C LEU A 46 5.98 -1.53 13.16
N VAL A 47 6.07 -2.83 13.42
CA VAL A 47 5.06 -3.60 14.16
C VAL A 47 5.72 -4.51 15.18
N THR A 48 5.05 -4.76 16.30
CA THR A 48 5.58 -5.69 17.31
C THR A 48 5.17 -7.12 17.00
N GLU A 49 6.10 -8.05 17.15
CA GLU A 49 5.84 -9.47 17.04
C GLU A 49 4.70 -9.91 17.98
N GLY A 50 3.75 -10.65 17.44
CA GLY A 50 2.57 -11.15 18.13
C GLY A 50 1.41 -10.16 18.26
N GLU A 51 1.56 -8.91 17.84
CA GLU A 51 0.42 -7.99 17.70
C GLU A 51 -0.42 -8.33 16.47
N SER A 52 -1.61 -7.75 16.39
CA SER A 52 -2.49 -7.86 15.22
C SER A 52 -2.74 -6.47 14.69
N PHE A 53 -2.73 -6.31 13.37
CA PHE A 53 -3.03 -5.02 12.75
C PHE A 53 -3.74 -5.21 11.41
N THR A 54 -4.24 -4.10 10.90
CA THR A 54 -4.96 -4.03 9.63
C THR A 54 -4.20 -3.11 8.69
N CYS A 55 -4.10 -3.55 7.44
CA CYS A 55 -3.56 -2.81 6.31
C CYS A 55 -4.72 -2.49 5.36
N GLU A 56 -4.71 -1.30 4.79
CA GLU A 56 -5.63 -0.94 3.72
C GLU A 56 -4.83 -0.57 2.48
N CYS A 57 -5.27 -1.09 1.34
CA CYS A 57 -4.77 -0.71 0.03
C CYS A 57 -5.77 0.19 -0.69
N LYS A 58 -5.25 1.24 -1.32
CA LYS A 58 -6.03 2.33 -1.91
C LYS A 58 -5.55 2.64 -3.31
N SER A 59 -6.51 3.04 -4.15
CA SER A 59 -6.19 3.67 -5.42
C SER A 59 -5.62 5.07 -5.19
N PRO A 60 -4.51 5.46 -5.86
CA PRO A 60 -3.95 6.79 -5.72
C PRO A 60 -4.92 7.90 -6.18
N THR A 61 -5.83 7.57 -7.11
CA THR A 61 -6.86 8.49 -7.62
C THR A 61 -8.17 8.40 -6.85
N GLY A 62 -8.34 7.39 -5.98
CA GLY A 62 -9.61 7.12 -5.29
C GLY A 62 -10.71 6.59 -6.21
N ASP A 63 -10.36 6.12 -7.42
CA ASP A 63 -11.32 5.62 -8.39
C ASP A 63 -12.04 4.35 -7.86
N PRO A 64 -13.38 4.36 -7.71
CA PRO A 64 -14.15 3.23 -7.20
C PRO A 64 -14.27 2.07 -8.20
N SER A 65 -13.93 2.27 -9.48
CA SER A 65 -13.94 1.21 -10.50
C SER A 65 -12.71 0.29 -10.42
N CYS A 66 -11.66 0.72 -9.70
CA CYS A 66 -10.47 -0.07 -9.48
C CYS A 66 -10.75 -1.21 -8.48
N ARG A 67 -10.36 -2.42 -8.87
CA ARG A 67 -10.40 -3.60 -7.99
C ARG A 67 -9.11 -3.70 -7.21
N LEU A 68 -9.21 -3.66 -5.88
CA LEU A 68 -8.09 -3.75 -4.96
C LEU A 68 -8.14 -5.08 -4.22
N SER A 69 -7.02 -5.79 -4.16
CA SER A 69 -6.94 -7.09 -3.50
C SER A 69 -5.57 -7.33 -2.88
N TRP A 70 -5.51 -8.32 -1.99
CA TRP A 70 -4.28 -8.87 -1.42
C TRP A 70 -4.18 -10.34 -1.81
N PRO A 71 -3.52 -10.66 -2.93
CA PRO A 71 -3.44 -12.02 -3.45
C PRO A 71 -2.98 -13.03 -2.40
N GLY A 72 -3.70 -14.15 -2.28
CA GLY A 72 -3.43 -15.19 -1.27
C GLY A 72 -3.93 -14.85 0.14
N HIS A 73 -4.61 -13.72 0.34
CA HIS A 73 -5.15 -13.30 1.64
C HIS A 73 -6.61 -12.83 1.57
N THR A 74 -6.92 -11.87 0.70
CA THR A 74 -8.28 -11.33 0.56
C THR A 74 -8.50 -10.77 -0.84
N GLU A 75 -9.75 -10.82 -1.30
CA GLU A 75 -10.18 -10.20 -2.57
C GLU A 75 -10.60 -8.73 -2.40
N GLY A 76 -10.48 -8.17 -1.19
CA GLY A 76 -10.82 -6.78 -0.89
C GLY A 76 -9.60 -5.90 -0.56
N PRO A 77 -9.82 -4.59 -0.36
CA PRO A 77 -8.76 -3.62 -0.08
C PRO A 77 -8.15 -3.76 1.32
N VAL A 78 -8.86 -4.39 2.26
CA VAL A 78 -8.47 -4.47 3.67
C VAL A 78 -7.86 -5.83 4.01
N LEU A 79 -6.60 -5.83 4.42
CA LEU A 79 -5.85 -6.99 4.87
C LEU A 79 -5.75 -7.02 6.40
N ASN A 80 -6.26 -8.08 7.01
CA ASN A 80 -6.11 -8.32 8.44
C ASN A 80 -4.95 -9.30 8.70
N ILE A 81 -3.97 -8.87 9.48
CA ILE A 81 -2.80 -9.67 9.85
C ILE A 81 -2.85 -9.97 11.34
N PRO A 82 -3.36 -11.15 11.74
CA PRO A 82 -3.38 -11.55 13.13
C PRO A 82 -2.01 -12.10 13.55
N ARG A 83 -1.59 -11.81 14.79
CA ARG A 83 -0.39 -12.40 15.43
C ARG A 83 0.83 -12.40 14.52
N VAL A 84 1.32 -11.20 14.23
CA VAL A 84 2.45 -10.93 13.36
C VAL A 84 3.67 -11.78 13.73
N ARG A 85 4.29 -12.38 12.72
CA ARG A 85 5.49 -13.18 12.88
C ARG A 85 6.56 -12.75 11.89
N ARG A 86 7.82 -12.94 12.28
CA ARG A 86 9.00 -12.53 11.49
C ARG A 86 9.08 -13.24 10.15
N GLU A 87 8.58 -14.46 10.08
CA GLU A 87 8.61 -15.27 8.86
C GLU A 87 7.64 -14.76 7.79
N LYS A 88 6.64 -13.94 8.17
CA LYS A 88 5.62 -13.42 7.26
C LYS A 88 5.56 -11.90 7.33
N ASN A 89 6.53 -11.25 6.68
CA ASN A 89 6.71 -9.80 6.69
C ASN A 89 6.42 -9.11 5.35
N GLY A 90 6.29 -9.87 4.25
CA GLY A 90 6.03 -9.34 2.92
C GLY A 90 4.59 -9.57 2.47
N PHE A 91 3.94 -8.51 1.97
CA PHE A 91 2.58 -8.54 1.45
C PHE A 91 2.52 -7.74 0.15
N ILE A 92 1.71 -8.19 -0.80
CA ILE A 92 1.55 -7.51 -2.09
C ILE A 92 0.11 -7.02 -2.17
N CYS A 93 -0.07 -5.72 -2.37
CA CYS A 93 -1.34 -5.20 -2.83
C CYS A 93 -1.37 -5.21 -4.35
N GLN A 94 -2.48 -5.68 -4.92
CA GLN A 94 -2.76 -5.62 -6.33
C GLN A 94 -3.96 -4.70 -6.59
N MET A 95 -3.82 -3.82 -7.58
CA MET A 95 -4.86 -2.92 -8.05
C MET A 95 -5.05 -3.13 -9.55
N ASP A 96 -6.28 -3.41 -9.98
CA ASP A 96 -6.64 -3.50 -11.39
C ASP A 96 -7.68 -2.44 -11.72
N CYS A 97 -7.29 -1.48 -12.55
CA CYS A 97 -8.18 -0.45 -13.07
C CYS A 97 -8.37 -0.70 -14.57
N ASN A 98 -9.59 -1.07 -14.97
CA ASN A 98 -9.96 -1.27 -16.37
C ASN A 98 -9.05 -2.24 -17.15
N GLY A 99 -8.63 -3.34 -16.52
CA GLY A 99 -7.79 -4.38 -17.12
C GLY A 99 -6.29 -4.08 -17.09
N THR A 100 -5.87 -3.03 -16.39
CA THR A 100 -4.46 -2.69 -16.19
C THR A 100 -4.04 -3.00 -14.75
N PRO A 101 -3.44 -4.18 -14.50
CA PRO A 101 -3.00 -4.55 -13.17
C PRO A 101 -1.69 -3.84 -12.80
N THR A 102 -1.67 -3.29 -11.58
CA THR A 102 -0.52 -2.68 -10.93
C THR A 102 -0.37 -3.26 -9.53
N THR A 103 0.84 -3.26 -8.99
CA THR A 103 1.11 -3.87 -7.68
C THR A 103 2.01 -3.00 -6.82
N LYS A 104 1.87 -3.14 -5.50
CA LYS A 104 2.72 -2.51 -4.50
C LYS A 104 3.13 -3.55 -3.46
N THR A 105 4.43 -3.72 -3.28
CA THR A 105 4.97 -4.59 -2.24
C THR A 105 5.13 -3.81 -0.94
N VAL A 106 4.59 -4.36 0.13
CA VAL A 106 4.71 -3.88 1.51
C VAL A 106 5.60 -4.84 2.29
N THR A 107 6.65 -4.30 2.89
CA THR A 107 7.54 -5.05 3.79
C THR A 107 7.44 -4.44 5.18
N LEU A 108 7.09 -5.27 6.16
CA LEU A 108 6.96 -4.86 7.56
C LEU A 108 8.29 -5.00 8.29
N ASN A 109 8.66 -3.99 9.09
CA ASN A 109 9.72 -4.17 10.08
C ASN A 109 9.11 -4.73 11.37
N ILE A 110 9.54 -5.92 11.78
CA ILE A 110 8.98 -6.62 12.93
C ILE A 110 9.93 -6.53 14.13
N ALA A 111 9.55 -5.71 15.11
CA ALA A 111 10.26 -5.58 16.38
C ALA A 111 10.02 -6.81 17.26
N CYS A 112 11.08 -7.32 17.90
CA CYS A 112 10.92 -8.43 18.84
C CYS A 112 10.24 -7.95 20.12
N LYS A 113 9.22 -8.69 20.55
CA LYS A 113 8.52 -8.41 21.80
C LYS A 113 9.46 -8.43 23.02
N LEU A 114 10.44 -9.35 23.06
CA LEU A 114 11.36 -9.48 24.20
C LEU A 114 12.20 -8.22 24.47
N LEU A 115 12.64 -7.52 23.42
CA LEU A 115 13.47 -6.32 23.55
C LEU A 115 12.67 -5.13 24.10
N CYS A 116 11.40 -4.97 23.70
CA CYS A 116 10.52 -3.92 24.22
C CYS A 116 10.21 -4.09 25.71
N PHE A 117 10.01 -5.34 26.19
CA PHE A 117 9.78 -5.59 27.61
C PHE A 117 11.01 -5.30 28.46
N HIS A 118 12.21 -5.69 28.03
CA HIS A 118 13.43 -5.44 28.80
C HIS A 118 13.74 -3.95 28.94
N VAL A 119 13.66 -3.17 27.85
CA VAL A 119 13.93 -1.72 27.90
C VAL A 119 12.84 -0.99 28.69
N GLY A 120 11.56 -1.34 28.47
CA GLY A 120 10.44 -0.74 29.20
C GLY A 120 10.52 -0.99 30.70
N MET A 121 10.85 -2.22 31.12
CA MET A 121 11.06 -2.54 32.53
C MET A 121 12.24 -1.79 33.13
N ILE A 122 13.36 -1.67 32.43
CA ILE A 122 14.52 -0.89 32.90
C ILE A 122 14.12 0.58 33.12
N ILE A 123 13.41 1.20 32.18
CA ILE A 123 12.97 2.61 32.30
C ILE A 123 11.99 2.80 33.47
N ILE A 124 11.02 1.88 33.64
CA ILE A 124 10.06 1.93 34.76
C ILE A 124 10.79 1.78 36.10
N GLN A 125 11.77 0.88 36.20
CA GLN A 125 12.57 0.71 37.41
C GLN A 125 13.42 1.95 37.72
N PHE A 126 14.05 2.57 36.71
CA PHE A 126 14.79 3.83 36.87
C PHE A 126 13.88 4.99 37.33
N ARG A 127 12.67 5.12 36.76
CA ARG A 127 11.68 6.13 37.19
C ARG A 127 11.22 5.90 38.63
N ARG A 128 10.97 4.66 39.03
CA ARG A 128 10.63 4.30 40.42
C ARG A 128 11.78 4.63 41.38
N LYS A 129 13.04 4.35 40.99
CA LYS A 129 14.23 4.65 41.79
C LYS A 129 14.46 6.16 41.96
N LYS A 130 14.21 6.97 40.92
CA LYS A 130 14.24 8.45 41.02
C LYS A 130 13.15 9.02 41.93
N ARG A 131 11.91 8.49 41.89
CA ARG A 131 10.83 8.91 42.82
C ARG A 131 11.16 8.62 44.28
N LYS A 132 11.77 7.46 44.58
CA LYS A 132 12.21 7.13 45.94
C LYS A 132 13.30 8.07 46.45
N ARG A 133 14.27 8.48 45.61
CA ARG A 133 15.31 9.45 46.00
C ARG A 133 14.76 10.85 46.29
N LYS A 134 13.77 11.33 45.54
CA LYS A 134 13.14 12.62 45.85
C LYS A 134 12.43 12.61 47.20
N LYS A 135 11.75 11.52 47.55
CA LYS A 135 11.03 11.39 48.82
C LYS A 135 11.95 11.27 50.04
N CYS A 136 13.17 10.76 49.90
CA CYS A 136 14.15 10.74 51.00
C CYS A 136 14.88 12.08 51.18
N SER A 137 15.05 12.87 50.10
CA SER A 137 15.67 14.19 50.18
C SER A 137 14.80 15.22 50.91
N GLU A 138 13.49 15.03 50.91
CA GLU A 138 12.51 15.92 51.57
C GLU A 138 12.37 15.63 53.07
N VAL A 139 12.74 14.43 53.52
CA VAL A 139 12.70 14.02 54.94
C VAL A 139 14.02 14.32 55.68
N MET A 140 15.13 14.54 54.95
CA MET A 140 16.43 14.88 55.55
C MET A 140 16.67 16.40 55.73
N MET A 141 15.69 17.24 55.39
CA MET A 141 15.76 18.71 55.55
C MET A 141 14.70 19.26 56.51
N SER A 142 14.10 18.42 57.35
CA SER A 142 13.20 18.80 58.45
C SER A 142 13.72 18.30 59.78
#